data_AF-A0A2U8WF97-F1
#
_entry.id   AF-A0A2U8WF97-F1
#
_cell.length_a   1.000
_cell.length_b   1.000
_cell.length_c   1.000
_cell.angle_alpha   90.00
_cell.angle_beta   90.00
_cell.angle_gamma   90.00
#
_symmetry.space_group_name_H-M   'P 1'
#
loop_
_entity.id
_entity.type
_entity.pdbx_description
1 polymer ?
#
loop_
_entity_poly.entity_id
_entity_poly.type
_entity_poly.pdbx_seq_one_letter_code
_entity_poly.pdbx_strand_id
1 'polypeptide(L)'
;MSALPSTSLWTRLSNPGHFLRWSGAAGPWLAGLSALTLGLGLYLSWFVAPPDYQQGETVRIMFIHVPAAWLGVFFYGSMTLSAIGTLVWRHPLADVAQRAAAPIGAAFTLICLVTGSLWGKPMWGTYWVWDARLTSMLVLFLIYCGIIALWRTMEDPNRAARAVAILTLVGAVNLPIIKFSVNWWSTLHQPASILRMGGPTIDPSMLYPLLTMIAAATLLGVTLHLYAMRTEILRRRVRTLTIREAERLDAGAPVLVPGPAAGSTPLGQAL
;
A
#
# COMPACT_ATOMS: atom_id res chain seq x y z
N MET A 1 -29.31 -25.20 26.20
CA MET A 1 -28.74 -24.71 24.91
C MET A 1 -27.85 -23.52 25.21
N SER A 2 -26.54 -23.74 25.39
CA SER A 2 -25.58 -22.67 25.65
C SER A 2 -25.35 -21.86 24.38
N ALA A 3 -25.78 -20.59 24.37
CA ALA A 3 -25.46 -19.66 23.31
C ALA A 3 -23.92 -19.53 23.23
N LEU A 4 -23.33 -19.96 22.12
CA LEU A 4 -21.90 -19.76 21.88
C LEU A 4 -21.61 -18.25 21.94
N PRO A 5 -20.56 -17.81 22.66
CA PRO A 5 -20.25 -16.39 22.78
C PRO A 5 -20.03 -15.82 21.38
N SER A 6 -20.77 -14.76 21.04
CA SER A 6 -20.64 -14.10 19.75
C SER A 6 -19.21 -13.59 19.61
N THR A 7 -18.38 -14.31 18.86
CA THR A 7 -17.02 -13.86 18.57
C THR A 7 -17.11 -12.50 17.88
N SER A 8 -16.37 -11.53 18.42
CA SER A 8 -16.35 -10.17 17.89
C SER A 8 -16.01 -10.19 16.40
N LEU A 9 -16.52 -9.23 15.63
CA LEU A 9 -16.21 -9.10 14.20
C LEU A 9 -14.69 -9.09 13.95
N TRP A 10 -13.93 -8.47 14.84
CA TRP A 10 -12.47 -8.44 14.84
C TRP A 10 -11.84 -9.83 14.90
N THR A 11 -12.29 -10.68 15.81
CA THR A 11 -11.82 -12.08 15.93
C THR A 11 -12.20 -12.90 14.70
N ARG A 12 -13.37 -12.66 14.10
CA ARG A 12 -13.81 -13.34 12.88
C ARG A 12 -13.00 -12.92 11.64
N LEU A 13 -12.72 -11.63 11.48
CA LEU A 13 -11.94 -11.12 10.35
C LEU A 13 -10.44 -11.40 10.46
N SER A 14 -9.95 -11.72 11.67
CA SER A 14 -8.57 -12.21 11.87
C SER A 14 -8.32 -13.56 11.19
N ASN A 15 -9.37 -14.34 10.89
CA ASN A 15 -9.27 -15.59 10.14
C ASN A 15 -9.20 -15.31 8.62
N PRO A 16 -8.12 -15.72 7.92
CA PRO A 16 -7.96 -15.45 6.49
C PRO A 16 -9.09 -15.99 5.61
N GLY A 17 -9.70 -17.12 5.96
CA GLY A 17 -10.83 -17.70 5.23
C GLY A 17 -12.11 -16.87 5.36
N HIS A 18 -12.39 -16.36 6.56
CA HIS A 18 -13.52 -15.47 6.79
C HIS A 18 -13.32 -14.12 6.10
N PHE A 19 -12.11 -13.56 6.19
CA PHE A 19 -11.75 -12.35 5.47
C PHE A 19 -11.97 -12.52 3.96
N LEU A 20 -11.54 -13.64 3.35
CA LEU A 20 -11.75 -13.90 1.93
C LEU A 20 -13.23 -14.03 1.55
N ARG A 21 -14.09 -14.60 2.40
CA ARG A 21 -15.54 -14.66 2.11
C ARG A 21 -16.17 -13.28 2.15
N TRP A 22 -15.94 -12.54 3.25
CA TRP A 22 -16.50 -11.20 3.43
C TRP A 22 -16.02 -10.22 2.35
N SER A 23 -14.71 -10.15 2.11
CA SER A 23 -14.13 -9.26 1.11
C SER A 23 -14.50 -9.64 -0.32
N GLY A 24 -14.88 -10.90 -0.57
CA GLY A 24 -15.36 -11.36 -1.88
C GLY A 24 -16.76 -10.83 -2.18
N ALA A 25 -17.63 -10.81 -1.16
CA ALA A 25 -18.97 -10.23 -1.27
C ALA A 25 -18.94 -8.70 -1.35
N ALA A 26 -18.08 -8.05 -0.55
CA ALA A 26 -17.98 -6.58 -0.51
C ALA A 26 -17.24 -6.00 -1.74
N GLY A 27 -16.30 -6.74 -2.31
CA GLY A 27 -15.38 -6.26 -3.36
C GLY A 27 -16.09 -5.61 -4.57
N PRO A 28 -17.05 -6.27 -5.24
CA PRO A 28 -17.72 -5.72 -6.41
C PRO A 28 -18.49 -4.42 -6.10
N TRP A 29 -19.12 -4.32 -4.94
CA TRP A 29 -19.84 -3.12 -4.52
C TRP A 29 -18.88 -1.96 -4.24
N LEU A 30 -17.76 -2.23 -3.57
CA LEU A 30 -16.72 -1.23 -3.34
C LEU A 30 -16.09 -0.77 -4.66
N ALA A 31 -15.86 -1.68 -5.61
CA ALA A 31 -15.37 -1.36 -6.95
C ALA A 31 -16.37 -0.49 -7.74
N GLY A 32 -17.65 -0.86 -7.75
CA GLY A 32 -18.70 -0.06 -8.39
C GLY A 32 -18.83 1.33 -7.78
N LEU A 33 -18.83 1.43 -6.45
CA LEU A 33 -18.89 2.71 -5.76
C LEU A 33 -17.62 3.56 -6.00
N SER A 34 -16.45 2.92 -6.07
CA SER A 34 -15.18 3.59 -6.43
C SER A 34 -15.26 4.18 -7.83
N ALA A 35 -15.72 3.40 -8.81
CA ALA A 35 -15.83 3.85 -10.19
C ALA A 35 -16.83 5.01 -10.33
N LEU A 36 -17.99 4.91 -9.68
CA LEU A 36 -19.02 5.96 -9.68
C LEU A 36 -18.51 7.26 -9.06
N THR A 37 -17.94 7.18 -7.84
CA THR A 37 -17.46 8.37 -7.13
C THR A 37 -16.26 9.01 -7.81
N LEU A 38 -15.38 8.21 -8.43
CA LEU A 38 -14.28 8.72 -9.24
C LEU A 38 -14.79 9.42 -10.50
N GLY A 39 -15.75 8.83 -11.22
CA GLY A 39 -16.37 9.46 -12.38
C GLY A 39 -17.05 10.79 -12.02
N LEU A 40 -17.80 10.81 -10.92
CA LEU A 40 -18.41 12.04 -10.39
C LEU A 40 -17.36 13.08 -10.01
N GLY A 41 -16.32 12.69 -9.26
CA GLY A 41 -15.25 13.59 -8.84
C GLY A 41 -14.52 14.20 -10.03
N LEU A 42 -14.16 13.39 -11.03
CA LEU A 42 -13.52 13.87 -12.25
C LEU A 42 -14.42 14.82 -13.04
N TYR A 43 -15.72 14.52 -13.14
CA TYR A 43 -16.68 15.41 -13.78
C TYR A 43 -16.76 16.77 -13.06
N LEU A 44 -16.91 16.75 -11.74
CA LEU A 44 -16.97 17.97 -10.93
C LEU A 44 -15.68 18.78 -11.04
N SER A 45 -14.52 18.13 -11.02
CA SER A 45 -13.22 18.79 -11.09
C SER A 45 -12.88 19.37 -12.47
N TRP A 46 -13.36 18.75 -13.56
CA TRP A 46 -12.97 19.15 -14.93
C TRP A 46 -14.00 20.02 -15.64
N PHE A 47 -15.28 19.91 -15.28
CA PHE A 47 -16.36 20.62 -15.98
C PHE A 47 -17.15 21.58 -15.09
N VAL A 48 -17.12 21.40 -13.76
CA VAL A 48 -17.92 22.22 -12.83
C VAL A 48 -17.06 23.21 -12.04
N ALA A 49 -15.89 22.76 -11.56
CA ALA A 49 -14.99 23.62 -10.79
C ALA A 49 -14.49 24.78 -11.68
N PRO A 50 -14.63 26.05 -11.22
CA PRO A 50 -14.17 27.20 -11.96
C PRO A 50 -12.64 27.26 -11.96
N PRO A 51 -12.03 27.95 -12.94
CA PRO A 51 -10.61 28.30 -12.86
C PRO A 51 -10.36 29.18 -11.64
N ASP A 52 -9.20 29.01 -11.01
CA ASP A 52 -8.78 29.86 -9.90
C ASP A 52 -8.35 31.24 -10.42
N TYR A 53 -8.57 32.29 -9.64
CA TYR A 53 -8.22 33.66 -10.03
C TYR A 53 -6.72 33.86 -10.27
N GLN A 54 -5.86 33.20 -9.48
CA GLN A 54 -4.40 33.31 -9.61
C GLN A 54 -3.81 32.19 -10.47
N GLN A 55 -4.32 30.97 -10.33
CA GLN A 55 -3.75 29.78 -10.97
C GLN A 55 -4.39 29.46 -12.33
N GLY A 56 -5.51 30.09 -12.67
CA GLY A 56 -6.30 29.77 -13.85
C GLY A 56 -6.69 28.29 -13.88
N GLU A 57 -6.58 27.68 -15.06
CA GLU A 57 -6.87 26.26 -15.29
C GLU A 57 -5.87 25.30 -14.61
N THR A 58 -4.70 25.79 -14.20
CA THR A 58 -3.68 24.93 -13.54
C THR A 58 -4.13 24.42 -12.18
N VAL A 59 -5.13 25.07 -11.55
CA VAL A 59 -5.77 24.60 -10.31
C VAL A 59 -6.34 23.18 -10.47
N ARG A 60 -6.67 22.74 -11.69
CA ARG A 60 -7.20 21.39 -11.92
C ARG A 60 -6.23 20.28 -11.51
N ILE A 61 -4.93 20.56 -11.51
CA ILE A 61 -3.90 19.61 -11.05
C ILE A 61 -4.10 19.29 -9.56
N MET A 62 -4.60 20.24 -8.76
CA MET A 62 -4.90 20.06 -7.34
C MET A 62 -5.82 18.87 -7.08
N PHE A 63 -6.85 18.68 -7.93
CA PHE A 63 -7.85 17.62 -7.78
C PHE A 63 -7.29 16.21 -7.97
N ILE A 64 -6.08 16.08 -8.52
CA ILE A 64 -5.34 14.81 -8.61
C ILE A 64 -4.20 14.78 -7.60
N HIS A 65 -3.45 15.87 -7.50
CA HIS A 65 -2.27 16.00 -6.66
C HIS A 65 -2.59 15.83 -5.18
N VAL A 66 -3.60 16.55 -4.66
CA VAL A 66 -3.93 16.57 -3.24
C VAL A 66 -4.46 15.20 -2.76
N PRO A 67 -5.40 14.54 -3.47
CA PRO A 67 -5.77 13.16 -3.15
C PRO A 67 -4.59 12.20 -3.20
N ALA A 68 -3.70 12.32 -4.20
CA ALA A 68 -2.51 11.46 -4.29
C ALA A 68 -1.54 11.67 -3.11
N ALA A 69 -1.32 12.92 -2.69
CA ALA A 69 -0.51 13.24 -1.52
C ALA A 69 -1.12 12.64 -0.23
N TRP A 70 -2.44 12.76 -0.07
CA TRP A 70 -3.18 12.17 1.03
C TRP A 70 -3.04 10.64 1.04
N LEU A 71 -3.27 9.97 -0.08
CA LEU A 71 -3.19 8.51 -0.18
C LEU A 71 -1.77 7.98 0.07
N GLY A 72 -0.74 8.69 -0.41
CA GLY A 72 0.66 8.33 -0.17
C GLY A 72 1.00 8.29 1.33
N VAL A 73 0.54 9.28 2.10
CA VAL A 73 0.74 9.34 3.56
C VAL A 73 -0.22 8.39 4.30
N PHE A 74 -1.48 8.31 3.87
CA PHE A 74 -2.50 7.43 4.45
C PHE A 74 -2.06 5.96 4.42
N PHE A 75 -1.60 5.46 3.27
CA PHE A 75 -1.15 4.08 3.18
C PHE A 75 0.08 3.81 4.04
N TYR A 76 0.98 4.78 4.17
CA TYR A 76 2.16 4.61 5.02
C TYR A 76 1.75 4.55 6.49
N GLY A 77 0.82 5.42 6.90
CA GLY A 77 0.21 5.35 8.24
C GLY A 77 -0.49 4.01 8.51
N SER A 78 -1.24 3.49 7.52
CA SER A 78 -1.87 2.17 7.62
C SER A 78 -0.85 1.03 7.76
N MET A 79 0.29 1.14 7.07
CA MET A 79 1.42 0.21 7.19
C MET A 79 2.07 0.32 8.56
N THR A 80 2.25 1.52 9.12
CA THR A 80 2.74 1.72 10.49
C THR A 80 1.86 1.00 11.50
N LEU A 81 0.54 1.13 11.40
CA LEU A 81 -0.40 0.41 12.28
C LEU A 81 -0.28 -1.12 12.09
N SER A 82 -0.13 -1.56 10.84
CA SER A 82 0.08 -2.97 10.50
C SER A 82 1.44 -3.50 11.01
N ALA A 83 2.48 -2.67 11.05
CA ALA A 83 3.80 -3.02 11.60
C ALA A 83 3.70 -3.28 13.11
N ILE A 84 2.98 -2.43 13.85
CA ILE A 84 2.67 -2.65 15.28
C ILE A 84 1.83 -3.93 15.42
N GLY A 85 0.80 -4.09 14.57
CA GLY A 85 0.03 -5.33 14.37
C GLY A 85 0.89 -6.60 14.32
N THR A 86 1.94 -6.54 13.52
CA THR A 86 2.86 -7.64 13.24
C THR A 86 3.79 -7.92 14.43
N LEU A 87 4.37 -6.88 15.03
CA LEU A 87 5.41 -7.03 16.06
C LEU A 87 4.84 -7.27 17.46
N VAL A 88 3.77 -6.54 17.83
CA VAL A 88 3.20 -6.57 19.19
C VAL A 88 2.21 -7.70 19.34
N TRP A 89 1.22 -7.76 18.44
CA TRP A 89 0.09 -8.71 18.57
C TRP A 89 0.24 -9.97 17.72
N ARG A 90 1.26 -10.04 16.85
CA ARG A 90 1.45 -11.14 15.89
C ARG A 90 0.17 -11.41 15.07
N HIS A 91 -0.51 -10.33 14.67
CA HIS A 91 -1.83 -10.43 14.05
C HIS A 91 -1.73 -11.11 12.67
N PRO A 92 -2.54 -12.15 12.37
CA PRO A 92 -2.36 -13.03 11.19
C PRO A 92 -2.45 -12.35 9.82
N LEU A 93 -3.08 -11.18 9.74
CA LEU A 93 -3.26 -10.41 8.51
C LEU A 93 -2.48 -9.09 8.49
N ALA A 94 -1.75 -8.76 9.55
CA ALA A 94 -1.09 -7.45 9.63
C ALA A 94 0.06 -7.34 8.63
N ASP A 95 0.86 -8.39 8.48
CA ASP A 95 1.95 -8.41 7.50
C ASP A 95 1.43 -8.48 6.06
N VAL A 96 0.30 -9.17 5.83
CA VAL A 96 -0.45 -9.17 4.56
C VAL A 96 -0.91 -7.76 4.20
N ALA A 97 -1.55 -7.06 5.15
CA ALA A 97 -2.02 -5.69 4.97
C ALA A 97 -0.87 -4.76 4.61
N GLN A 98 0.24 -4.84 5.35
CA GLN A 98 1.45 -4.05 5.10
C GLN A 98 2.05 -4.32 3.71
N ARG A 99 2.21 -5.60 3.33
CA ARG A 99 2.75 -5.99 2.03
C ARG A 99 1.88 -5.53 0.87
N ALA A 100 0.56 -5.62 1.03
CA ALA A 100 -0.40 -5.21 0.02
C ALA A 100 -0.50 -3.68 -0.14
N ALA A 101 -0.32 -2.92 0.95
CA ALA A 101 -0.40 -1.46 0.93
C ALA A 101 0.82 -0.80 0.25
N ALA A 102 2.01 -1.36 0.44
CA ALA A 102 3.27 -0.77 -0.02
C ALA A 102 3.28 -0.32 -1.50
N PRO A 103 2.93 -1.16 -2.50
CA PRO A 103 2.92 -0.73 -3.90
C PRO A 103 1.85 0.31 -4.22
N ILE A 104 0.71 0.29 -3.51
CA ILE A 104 -0.38 1.25 -3.73
C ILE A 104 0.04 2.62 -3.20
N GLY A 105 0.58 2.67 -1.98
CA GLY A 105 1.13 3.89 -1.40
C GLY A 105 2.26 4.47 -2.25
N ALA A 106 3.19 3.63 -2.73
CA ALA A 106 4.27 4.04 -3.62
C ALA A 106 3.74 4.70 -4.91
N ALA A 107 2.71 4.12 -5.53
CA ALA A 107 2.12 4.65 -6.75
C ALA A 107 1.48 6.03 -6.53
N PHE A 108 0.72 6.21 -5.44
CA PHE A 108 0.15 7.52 -5.11
C PHE A 108 1.21 8.55 -4.72
N THR A 109 2.27 8.15 -4.01
CA THR A 109 3.39 9.06 -3.73
C THR A 109 4.10 9.48 -5.02
N LEU A 110 4.28 8.56 -5.99
CA LEU A 110 4.85 8.89 -7.30
C LEU A 110 3.94 9.85 -8.07
N ILE A 111 2.63 9.58 -8.13
CA ILE A 111 1.65 10.48 -8.76
C ILE A 111 1.72 11.87 -8.11
N CYS A 112 1.81 11.94 -6.79
CA CYS A 112 1.97 13.20 -6.06
C CYS A 112 3.24 13.95 -6.47
N LEU A 113 4.39 13.27 -6.53
CA LEU A 113 5.66 13.88 -6.94
C LEU A 113 5.61 14.41 -8.38
N VAL A 114 5.08 13.61 -9.31
CA VAL A 114 4.97 14.00 -10.72
C VAL A 114 4.01 15.17 -10.89
N THR A 115 2.79 15.06 -10.36
CA THR A 115 1.79 16.13 -10.48
C THR A 115 2.20 17.38 -9.72
N GLY A 116 2.88 17.24 -8.58
CA GLY A 116 3.42 18.36 -7.81
C GLY A 116 4.52 19.10 -8.56
N SER A 117 5.38 18.36 -9.26
CA SER A 117 6.41 18.95 -10.12
C SER A 117 5.80 19.73 -11.29
N LEU A 118 4.81 19.15 -11.96
CA LEU A 118 4.07 19.80 -13.05
C LEU A 118 3.34 21.06 -12.57
N TRP A 119 2.79 21.03 -11.34
CA TRP A 119 2.12 22.19 -10.74
C TRP A 119 3.10 23.26 -10.25
N GLY A 120 4.29 22.86 -9.80
CA GLY A 120 5.34 23.79 -9.36
C GLY A 120 5.83 24.71 -10.48
N LYS A 121 5.89 24.22 -11.73
CA LYS A 121 6.38 25.01 -12.87
C LYS A 121 5.62 26.32 -13.10
N PRO A 122 4.28 26.34 -13.25
CA PRO A 122 3.52 27.58 -13.39
C PRO A 122 3.48 28.40 -12.09
N MET A 123 3.49 27.76 -10.92
CA MET A 123 3.34 28.47 -9.64
C MET A 123 4.62 29.16 -9.15
N TRP A 124 5.77 28.55 -9.38
CA TRP A 124 7.07 28.98 -8.82
C TRP A 124 8.18 29.13 -9.87
N GLY A 125 7.88 28.90 -11.15
CA GLY A 125 8.85 28.99 -12.25
C GLY A 125 9.76 27.78 -12.42
N THR A 126 9.70 26.79 -11.52
CA THR A 126 10.56 25.58 -11.53
C THR A 126 9.78 24.30 -11.23
N TYR A 127 10.24 23.18 -11.78
CA TYR A 127 9.67 21.85 -11.55
C TYR A 127 10.03 21.27 -10.18
N TRP A 128 11.10 21.75 -9.56
CA TRP A 128 11.60 21.20 -8.30
C TRP A 128 12.34 22.26 -7.49
N VAL A 129 12.14 22.20 -6.19
CA VAL A 129 12.95 22.87 -5.17
C VAL A 129 13.23 21.89 -4.05
N TRP A 130 14.39 22.00 -3.43
CA TRP A 130 14.82 21.11 -2.34
C TRP A 130 14.28 21.57 -0.99
N ASP A 131 12.98 21.83 -0.90
CA ASP A 131 12.34 22.22 0.35
C ASP A 131 11.99 21.00 1.22
N ALA A 132 11.61 21.25 2.48
CA ALA A 132 11.32 20.19 3.43
C ALA A 132 10.14 19.30 3.01
N ARG A 133 9.11 19.84 2.35
CA ARG A 133 7.92 19.09 1.95
C ARG A 133 8.20 18.17 0.77
N LEU A 134 8.75 18.72 -0.31
CA LEU A 134 9.06 18.00 -1.54
C LEU A 134 10.09 16.91 -1.25
N THR A 135 11.15 17.26 -0.50
CA THR A 135 12.20 16.31 -0.13
C THR A 135 11.67 15.19 0.76
N SER A 136 10.85 15.49 1.77
CA SER A 136 10.28 14.45 2.65
C SER A 136 9.29 13.54 1.91
N MET A 137 8.54 14.05 0.93
CA MET A 137 7.70 13.22 0.05
C MET A 137 8.53 12.33 -0.89
N LEU A 138 9.66 12.81 -1.41
CA LEU A 138 10.60 12.00 -2.17
C LEU A 138 11.22 10.89 -1.30
N VAL A 139 11.65 11.22 -0.08
CA VAL A 139 12.15 10.25 0.90
C VAL A 139 11.08 9.19 1.20
N LEU A 140 9.81 9.58 1.36
CA LEU A 140 8.71 8.63 1.54
C LEU A 140 8.60 7.65 0.37
N PHE A 141 8.69 8.14 -0.87
CA PHE A 141 8.67 7.29 -2.07
C PHE A 141 9.84 6.29 -2.10
N LEU A 142 11.05 6.75 -1.75
CA LEU A 142 12.22 5.88 -1.68
C LEU A 142 12.09 4.83 -0.59
N ILE A 143 11.54 5.18 0.58
CA ILE A 143 11.27 4.21 1.65
C ILE A 143 10.25 3.16 1.18
N TYR A 144 9.18 3.57 0.49
CA TYR A 144 8.25 2.61 -0.13
C TYR A 144 8.96 1.64 -1.08
N CYS A 145 9.82 2.16 -1.96
CA CYS A 145 10.62 1.32 -2.87
C CYS A 145 11.52 0.34 -2.10
N GLY A 146 12.18 0.81 -1.04
CA GLY A 146 12.98 -0.01 -0.14
C GLY A 146 12.18 -1.12 0.55
N ILE A 147 10.98 -0.81 1.03
CA ILE A 147 10.06 -1.80 1.63
C ILE A 147 9.64 -2.86 0.59
N ILE A 148 9.28 -2.44 -0.63
CA ILE A 148 8.89 -3.35 -1.71
C ILE A 148 10.06 -4.27 -2.08
N ALA A 149 11.29 -3.72 -2.18
CA ALA A 149 12.49 -4.48 -2.45
C ALA A 149 12.77 -5.50 -1.33
N LEU A 150 12.72 -5.07 -0.06
CA LEU A 150 12.96 -5.93 1.09
C LEU A 150 11.99 -7.11 1.17
N TRP A 151 10.72 -6.88 0.82
CA TRP A 151 9.70 -7.94 0.71
C TRP A 151 9.97 -8.98 -0.38
N ARG A 152 10.76 -8.63 -1.41
CA ARG A 152 11.09 -9.50 -2.54
C ARG A 152 12.42 -10.23 -2.35
N THR A 153 13.37 -9.63 -1.64
CA THR A 153 14.71 -10.21 -1.46
C THR A 153 14.80 -11.21 -0.32
N MET A 154 13.88 -11.19 0.64
CA MET A 154 13.87 -12.11 1.78
C MET A 154 13.01 -13.35 1.50
N GLU A 155 13.62 -14.53 1.57
CA GLU A 155 12.96 -15.81 1.28
C GLU A 155 12.02 -16.28 2.40
N ASP A 156 12.46 -16.12 3.66
CA ASP A 156 11.69 -16.43 4.86
C ASP A 156 10.63 -15.35 5.10
N PRO A 157 9.33 -15.67 4.96
CA PRO A 157 8.25 -14.70 5.11
C PRO A 157 8.16 -14.09 6.51
N ASN A 158 8.49 -14.84 7.56
CA ASN A 158 8.41 -14.37 8.94
C ASN A 158 9.54 -13.40 9.25
N ARG A 159 10.75 -13.70 8.78
CA ARG A 159 11.89 -12.77 8.89
C ARG A 159 11.64 -11.51 8.06
N ALA A 160 11.10 -11.65 6.85
CA ALA A 160 10.72 -10.53 5.99
C ALA A 160 9.69 -9.62 6.67
N ALA A 161 8.63 -10.20 7.25
CA ALA A 161 7.58 -9.46 7.93
C ALA A 161 8.12 -8.63 9.10
N ARG A 162 9.02 -9.19 9.92
CA ARG A 162 9.65 -8.48 11.03
C ARG A 162 10.58 -7.37 10.55
N ALA A 163 11.45 -7.64 9.59
CA ALA A 163 12.39 -6.65 9.07
C ALA A 163 11.66 -5.46 8.42
N VAL A 164 10.64 -5.74 7.61
CA VAL A 164 9.81 -4.69 7.00
C VAL A 164 9.03 -3.92 8.05
N ALA A 165 8.47 -4.57 9.08
CA ALA A 165 7.76 -3.87 10.14
C ALA A 165 8.68 -2.87 10.86
N ILE A 166 9.92 -3.27 11.19
CA ILE A 166 10.90 -2.37 11.81
C ILE A 166 11.22 -1.19 10.88
N LEU A 167 11.54 -1.44 9.61
CA LEU A 167 11.83 -0.38 8.64
C LEU A 167 10.64 0.58 8.47
N THR A 168 9.43 0.04 8.43
CA THR A 168 8.19 0.83 8.31
C THR A 168 8.04 1.77 9.50
N LEU A 169 8.24 1.28 10.73
CA LEU A 169 8.17 2.08 11.96
C LEU A 169 9.24 3.18 11.99
N VAL A 170 10.48 2.88 11.59
CA VAL A 170 11.55 3.88 11.49
C VAL A 170 11.18 4.96 10.48
N GLY A 171 10.70 4.58 9.29
CA GLY A 171 10.26 5.53 8.27
C GLY A 171 9.00 6.31 8.65
N ALA A 172 8.21 5.85 9.63
CA ALA A 172 7.02 6.56 10.11
C ALA A 172 7.36 7.92 10.75
N VAL A 173 8.61 8.10 11.21
CA VAL A 173 9.15 9.39 11.66
C VAL A 173 9.10 10.45 10.56
N ASN A 174 9.11 10.05 9.29
CA ASN A 174 8.99 10.98 8.16
C ASN A 174 7.57 11.57 8.02
N LEU A 175 6.52 10.92 8.52
CA LEU A 175 5.14 11.41 8.42
C LEU A 175 4.90 12.76 9.13
N PRO A 176 5.33 12.95 10.40
CA PRO A 176 5.23 14.27 11.03
C PRO A 176 6.11 15.32 10.33
N ILE A 177 7.29 14.93 9.82
CA ILE A 177 8.15 15.84 9.04
C ILE A 177 7.38 16.33 7.80
N ILE A 178 6.75 15.43 7.04
CA ILE A 178 5.87 15.82 5.94
C ILE A 178 4.80 16.76 6.49
N LYS A 179 3.94 16.34 7.41
CA LYS A 179 2.79 17.11 7.89
C LYS A 179 3.16 18.53 8.33
N PHE A 180 4.16 18.67 9.18
CA PHE A 180 4.55 19.93 9.81
C PHE A 180 5.66 20.69 9.07
N SER A 181 6.16 20.18 7.94
CA SER A 181 7.21 20.87 7.15
C SER A 181 6.85 22.32 6.80
N VAL A 182 5.57 22.61 6.55
CA VAL A 182 5.06 23.97 6.24
C VAL A 182 5.00 24.90 7.45
N ASN A 183 5.10 24.35 8.66
CA ASN A 183 5.14 25.09 9.92
C ASN A 183 6.58 25.26 10.43
N TRP A 184 7.44 24.26 10.21
CA TRP A 184 8.79 24.23 10.75
C TRP A 184 9.82 24.94 9.87
N TRP A 185 9.61 25.02 8.55
CA TRP A 185 10.54 25.67 7.62
C TRP A 185 9.85 26.67 6.69
N SER A 186 10.66 27.61 6.18
CA SER A 186 10.28 28.43 5.04
C SER A 186 10.14 27.55 3.80
N THR A 187 8.98 27.61 3.13
CA THR A 187 8.66 26.79 1.96
C THR A 187 7.77 27.58 1.01
N LEU A 188 7.91 27.29 -0.29
CA LEU A 188 6.99 27.79 -1.32
C LEU A 188 5.64 27.06 -1.30
N HIS A 189 5.57 25.94 -0.58
CA HIS A 189 4.39 25.13 -0.50
C HIS A 189 3.35 25.77 0.41
N GLN A 190 2.11 25.86 -0.08
CA GLN A 190 1.05 26.51 0.66
C GLN A 190 0.71 25.74 1.95
N PRO A 191 0.38 26.45 3.05
CA PRO A 191 -0.19 25.83 4.23
C PRO A 191 -1.49 25.08 3.93
N ALA A 192 -1.86 24.12 4.79
CA ALA A 192 -3.06 23.31 4.58
C ALA A 192 -4.34 24.16 4.48
N SER A 193 -5.04 24.07 3.34
CA SER A 193 -6.25 24.85 3.05
C SER A 193 -7.57 24.16 3.45
N ILE A 194 -7.53 22.85 3.74
CA ILE A 194 -8.73 22.03 4.02
C ILE A 194 -8.88 21.73 5.52
N LEU A 195 -7.85 21.18 6.16
CA LEU A 195 -7.86 20.79 7.57
C LEU A 195 -6.95 21.72 8.37
N ARG A 196 -7.52 22.83 8.85
CA ARG A 196 -6.87 23.82 9.74
C ARG A 196 -7.81 24.23 10.87
N MET A 197 -7.23 24.70 11.99
CA MET A 197 -7.97 25.10 13.20
C MET A 197 -9.03 26.19 12.96
N GLY A 198 -8.91 26.98 11.88
CA GLY A 198 -9.86 28.04 11.50
C GLY A 198 -10.84 27.69 10.37
N GLY A 199 -11.03 26.40 10.03
CA GLY A 199 -11.92 25.96 8.94
C GLY A 199 -11.31 26.12 7.53
N PRO A 200 -11.91 25.60 6.45
CA PRO A 200 -11.32 25.67 5.11
C PRO A 200 -11.10 27.12 4.60
N THR A 201 -9.99 27.40 3.91
CA THR A 201 -9.78 28.68 3.17
C THR A 201 -10.21 28.61 1.71
N ILE A 202 -10.35 27.40 1.19
CA ILE A 202 -10.68 27.18 -0.22
C ILE A 202 -12.16 27.47 -0.45
N ASP A 203 -12.46 28.14 -1.57
CA ASP A 203 -13.84 28.47 -1.95
C ASP A 203 -14.70 27.19 -2.08
N PRO A 204 -15.96 27.19 -1.61
CA PRO A 204 -16.85 26.04 -1.70
C PRO A 204 -16.95 25.42 -3.10
N SER A 205 -16.88 26.23 -4.16
CA SER A 205 -16.94 25.79 -5.56
C SER A 205 -15.78 24.86 -5.95
N MET A 206 -14.62 24.99 -5.29
CA MET A 206 -13.47 24.10 -5.46
C MET A 206 -13.35 23.07 -4.33
N LEU A 207 -13.83 23.39 -3.12
CA LEU A 207 -13.79 22.50 -1.96
C LEU A 207 -14.58 21.22 -2.19
N TYR A 208 -15.83 21.32 -2.66
CA TYR A 208 -16.69 20.13 -2.82
C TYR A 208 -16.17 19.15 -3.90
N PRO A 209 -15.73 19.61 -5.09
CA PRO A 209 -15.04 18.74 -6.04
C PRO A 209 -13.79 18.08 -5.43
N LEU A 210 -13.00 18.85 -4.67
CA LEU A 210 -11.79 18.33 -4.02
C LEU A 210 -12.08 17.27 -2.97
N LEU A 211 -13.05 17.49 -2.09
CA LEU A 211 -13.49 16.50 -1.10
C LEU A 211 -14.06 15.25 -1.78
N THR A 212 -14.80 15.42 -2.87
CA THR A 212 -15.31 14.30 -3.67
C THR A 212 -14.15 13.47 -4.25
N MET A 213 -13.12 14.13 -4.79
CA MET A 213 -11.92 13.45 -5.29
C MET A 213 -11.10 12.78 -4.20
N ILE A 214 -10.98 13.38 -3.01
CA ILE A 214 -10.33 12.75 -1.84
C ILE A 214 -11.10 11.49 -1.42
N ALA A 215 -12.44 11.57 -1.35
CA ALA A 215 -13.28 10.44 -1.00
C ALA A 215 -13.19 9.33 -2.06
N ALA A 216 -13.26 9.69 -3.35
CA ALA A 216 -13.14 8.76 -4.46
C ALA A 216 -11.77 8.05 -4.49
N ALA A 217 -10.67 8.81 -4.33
CA ALA A 217 -9.32 8.24 -4.29
C ALA A 217 -9.12 7.35 -3.05
N THR A 218 -9.69 7.72 -1.90
CA THR A 218 -9.62 6.91 -0.67
C THR A 218 -10.38 5.60 -0.86
N LEU A 219 -11.59 5.65 -1.41
CA LEU A 219 -12.40 4.47 -1.67
C LEU A 219 -11.75 3.55 -2.71
N LEU A 220 -11.21 4.12 -3.80
CA LEU A 220 -10.43 3.39 -4.78
C LEU A 220 -9.20 2.73 -4.14
N GLY A 221 -8.43 3.49 -3.36
CA GLY A 221 -7.26 2.98 -2.65
C GLY A 221 -7.61 1.80 -1.75
N VAL A 222 -8.61 1.95 -0.88
CA VAL A 222 -9.08 0.88 0.02
C VAL A 222 -9.57 -0.34 -0.76
N THR A 223 -10.28 -0.14 -1.89
CA THR A 223 -10.72 -1.22 -2.76
C THR A 223 -9.54 -1.98 -3.36
N LEU A 224 -8.55 -1.27 -3.92
CA LEU A 224 -7.32 -1.86 -4.45
C LEU A 224 -6.56 -2.61 -3.36
N HIS A 225 -6.48 -2.05 -2.16
CA HIS A 225 -5.82 -2.68 -1.01
C HIS A 225 -6.53 -3.96 -0.59
N LEU A 226 -7.86 -3.96 -0.55
CA LEU A 226 -8.66 -5.15 -0.27
C LEU A 226 -8.38 -6.27 -1.28
N TYR A 227 -8.40 -5.97 -2.58
CA TYR A 227 -8.07 -6.94 -3.63
C TYR A 227 -6.60 -7.40 -3.57
N ALA A 228 -5.67 -6.50 -3.26
CA ALA A 228 -4.26 -6.84 -3.09
C ALA A 228 -4.03 -7.78 -1.88
N MET A 229 -4.69 -7.53 -0.75
CA MET A 229 -4.65 -8.42 0.41
C MET A 229 -5.22 -9.80 0.09
N ARG A 230 -6.37 -9.85 -0.61
CA ARG A 230 -6.96 -11.12 -1.06
C ARG A 230 -5.99 -11.91 -1.93
N THR A 231 -5.38 -11.23 -2.89
CA THR A 231 -4.39 -11.84 -3.81
C THR A 231 -3.20 -12.38 -3.05
N GLU A 232 -2.68 -11.65 -2.06
CA GLU A 232 -1.57 -12.09 -1.23
C GLU A 232 -1.93 -13.31 -0.35
N ILE A 233 -3.12 -13.33 0.25
CA ILE A 233 -3.60 -14.50 1.02
C ILE A 233 -3.70 -15.74 0.12
N LEU A 234 -4.30 -15.60 -1.06
CA LEU A 234 -4.43 -16.69 -2.02
C LEU A 234 -3.06 -17.17 -2.51
N ARG A 235 -2.13 -16.25 -2.79
CA ARG A 235 -0.75 -16.57 -3.17
C ARG A 235 -0.04 -17.41 -2.10
N ARG A 236 -0.16 -17.01 -0.83
CA ARG A 236 0.40 -17.78 0.30
C ARG A 236 -0.21 -19.17 0.39
N ARG A 237 -1.53 -19.28 0.23
CA ARG A 237 -2.24 -20.58 0.23
C ARG A 237 -1.76 -21.49 -0.89
N VAL A 238 -1.61 -20.98 -2.11
CA VAL A 238 -1.06 -21.74 -3.25
C VAL A 238 0.37 -22.21 -2.94
N ARG A 239 1.24 -21.35 -2.40
CA ARG A 239 2.60 -21.72 -2.00
C ARG A 239 2.60 -22.88 -0.99
N THR A 240 1.80 -22.80 0.07
CA THR A 240 1.70 -23.86 1.08
C THR A 240 1.19 -25.18 0.49
N LEU A 241 0.17 -25.14 -0.38
CA LEU A 241 -0.35 -26.35 -1.03
C LEU A 241 0.67 -26.99 -1.98
N THR A 242 1.44 -26.16 -2.70
CA THR A 242 2.49 -26.65 -3.61
C THR A 242 3.59 -27.39 -2.84
N ILE A 243 4.03 -26.85 -1.70
CA ILE A 243 5.04 -27.49 -0.83
C ILE A 243 4.51 -28.84 -0.31
N ARG A 244 3.27 -28.88 0.19
CA ARG A 244 2.67 -30.12 0.71
C ARG A 244 2.49 -31.20 -0.36
N GLU A 245 2.13 -30.81 -1.58
CA GLU A 245 2.01 -31.76 -2.68
C GLU A 245 3.39 -32.30 -3.09
N ALA A 246 4.44 -31.46 -3.10
CA ALA A 246 5.80 -31.92 -3.31
C ALA A 246 6.24 -32.93 -2.24
N GLU A 247 6.01 -32.64 -0.95
CA GLU A 247 6.30 -33.56 0.15
C GLU A 247 5.54 -34.90 0.02
N ARG A 248 4.29 -34.86 -0.42
CA ARG A 248 3.49 -36.07 -0.67
C ARG A 248 4.04 -36.91 -1.81
N LEU A 249 4.46 -36.27 -2.91
CA LEU A 249 5.07 -36.95 -4.06
C LEU A 249 6.41 -37.58 -3.67
N ASP A 250 7.23 -36.89 -2.87
CA ASP A 250 8.50 -37.41 -2.35
C ASP A 250 8.27 -38.62 -1.42
N ALA A 251 7.25 -38.56 -0.55
CA ALA A 251 6.88 -39.67 0.33
C ALA A 251 6.30 -40.89 -0.43
N GLY A 252 5.71 -40.67 -1.61
CA GLY A 252 5.18 -41.73 -2.47
C GLY A 252 6.18 -42.27 -3.50
N ALA A 253 7.36 -41.64 -3.64
CA ALA A 253 8.39 -42.08 -4.58
C ALA A 253 9.05 -43.38 -4.09
N PRO A 254 9.24 -44.39 -4.95
CA PRO A 254 9.94 -45.60 -4.55
C PRO A 254 11.38 -45.26 -4.12
N VAL A 255 11.79 -45.76 -2.95
CA VAL A 255 13.18 -45.65 -2.48
C VAL A 255 14.06 -46.38 -3.50
N LEU A 256 14.87 -45.63 -4.25
CA LEU A 256 15.94 -46.19 -5.06
C LEU A 256 16.99 -46.76 -4.10
N VAL A 257 16.85 -48.03 -3.74
CA VAL A 257 17.91 -48.79 -3.08
C VAL A 257 19.09 -48.82 -4.06
N PRO A 258 20.28 -48.31 -3.69
CA PRO A 258 21.46 -48.48 -4.52
C PRO A 258 21.64 -49.98 -4.77
N GLY A 259 21.54 -50.38 -6.03
CA GLY A 259 21.81 -51.77 -6.41
C GLY A 259 23.21 -52.16 -5.94
N PRO A 260 23.44 -53.43 -5.55
CA PRO A 260 24.74 -53.86 -5.07
C PRO A 260 25.81 -53.43 -6.09
N ALA A 261 26.83 -52.73 -5.61
CA ALA A 261 27.95 -52.30 -6.43
C ALA A 261 28.40 -53.51 -7.26
N ALA A 262 28.28 -53.41 -8.58
CA ALA A 262 28.65 -54.48 -9.49
C ALA A 262 30.07 -54.91 -9.11
N GLY A 263 30.18 -56.16 -8.66
CA GLY A 263 31.39 -56.70 -8.09
C GLY A 263 32.57 -56.39 -9.00
N SER A 264 33.62 -55.83 -8.40
CA SER A 264 34.93 -55.71 -9.04
C SER A 264 35.34 -57.09 -9.53
N THR A 265 35.25 -57.33 -10.84
CA THR A 265 35.80 -58.51 -11.49
C THR A 265 37.29 -58.56 -11.14
N PRO A 266 37.79 -59.61 -10.47
CA PRO A 266 39.23 -59.75 -10.30
C PRO A 266 39.79 -60.03 -11.70
N LEU A 267 40.63 -59.14 -12.20
CA LEU A 267 41.49 -59.41 -13.35
C LEU A 267 42.47 -60.52 -12.95
N GLY A 268 42.02 -61.76 -13.11
CA GLY A 268 42.85 -62.94 -13.04
C GLY A 268 43.68 -63.07 -14.31
N GLN A 269 44.99 -63.09 -14.11
CA GLN A 269 45.94 -64.02 -14.72
C GLN A 269 45.61 -64.52 -16.14
N ALA A 270 46.27 -63.92 -17.13
CA ALA A 270 46.69 -64.63 -18.33
C ALA A 270 48.01 -64.03 -18.85
N LEU A 271 49.06 -64.84 -18.72
CA LEU A 271 50.41 -64.79 -19.33
C LEU A 271 51.40 -63.73 -18.83
#